data_AF-A0A9X8MS64-F1
#
_entry.id   AF-A0A9X8MS64-F1
#
_cell.length_a   1.000
_cell.length_b   1.000
_cell.length_c   1.000
_cell.angle_alpha   90.00
_cell.angle_beta   90.00
_cell.angle_gamma   90.00
#
_symmetry.space_group_name_H-M   'P 1'
#
loop_
_entity.id
_entity.type
_entity.pdbx_description
1 polymer ?
#
loop_
_entity_poly.entity_id
_entity_poly.type
_entity_poly.pdbx_seq_one_letter_code
_entity_poly.pdbx_strand_id
1 'polypeptide(L)'
;MSASDGEKSQLASLDTEAPSRGGVTTSEEALRNLRRQHLARGRSAIDRARALCRFAGIGEQDARPVPTDPASKAATAVRLSAQALARVAEAPLDPAADARCARNAAAAAAVVATAAQAHAGAGELPDAAHAAAVRASLASGQAAGQVGLGRDEALNRAADEAEAAAVAAAKAAGWWV
;
A
#
# COMPACT_ATOMS: atom_id res chain seq x y z
N MET A 1 27.37 -75.07 -21.69
CA MET A 1 26.53 -73.85 -21.67
C MET A 1 25.87 -73.82 -20.31
N SER A 2 26.58 -73.43 -19.26
CA SER A 2 26.82 -72.06 -18.76
C SER A 2 25.62 -71.47 -18.02
N ALA A 3 25.79 -71.37 -16.68
CA ALA A 3 25.22 -70.50 -15.63
C ALA A 3 23.76 -70.03 -15.73
N SER A 4 22.88 -70.31 -14.75
CA SER A 4 22.81 -69.86 -13.34
C SER A 4 22.26 -68.44 -13.17
N ASP A 5 21.40 -68.33 -12.15
CA ASP A 5 21.01 -67.15 -11.38
C ASP A 5 19.76 -66.36 -11.85
N GLY A 6 18.63 -66.74 -11.26
CA GLY A 6 17.37 -66.00 -11.28
C GLY A 6 16.78 -65.89 -9.89
N GLU A 7 17.51 -65.31 -8.94
CA GLU A 7 16.99 -64.90 -7.63
C GLU A 7 17.70 -63.64 -7.16
N LYS A 8 16.96 -62.53 -7.03
CA LYS A 8 17.21 -61.50 -6.01
C LYS A 8 15.98 -60.61 -5.85
N SER A 9 15.27 -60.89 -4.77
CA SER A 9 14.38 -59.98 -4.06
C SER A 9 15.10 -58.66 -3.76
N GLN A 10 14.46 -57.54 -4.05
CA GLN A 10 14.86 -56.24 -3.53
C GLN A 10 13.63 -55.42 -3.15
N LEU A 11 13.19 -55.63 -1.92
CA LEU A 11 12.45 -54.65 -1.12
C LEU A 11 13.37 -53.44 -0.91
N ALA A 12 13.08 -52.33 -1.59
CA ALA A 12 13.70 -51.05 -1.33
C ALA A 12 12.78 -50.23 -0.42
N SER A 13 13.33 -49.88 0.74
CA SER A 13 12.73 -49.18 1.86
C SER A 13 12.24 -47.77 1.49
N LEU A 14 11.21 -47.35 2.24
CA LEU A 14 10.69 -46.00 2.33
C LEU A 14 11.78 -45.01 2.78
N ASP A 15 12.11 -44.05 1.93
CA ASP A 15 12.63 -42.75 2.37
C ASP A 15 11.61 -41.69 1.97
N THR A 16 10.68 -41.42 2.89
CA THR A 16 9.83 -40.23 2.82
C THR A 16 10.68 -39.03 3.21
N GLU A 17 11.23 -38.36 2.22
CA GLU A 17 11.95 -37.10 2.39
C GLU A 17 10.97 -36.04 2.90
N ALA A 18 11.13 -35.63 4.16
CA ALA A 18 10.36 -34.54 4.74
C ALA A 18 10.74 -33.22 4.03
N PRO A 19 9.79 -32.37 3.63
CA PRO A 19 10.12 -31.11 2.95
C PRO A 19 10.92 -30.21 3.88
N SER A 20 12.02 -29.68 3.36
CA SER A 20 12.96 -28.84 4.11
C SER A 20 12.24 -27.61 4.69
N ARG A 21 12.34 -27.46 6.02
CA ARG A 21 11.74 -26.34 6.76
C ARG A 21 12.44 -24.99 6.53
N GLY A 22 13.49 -24.95 5.69
CA GLY A 22 14.31 -23.75 5.43
C GLY A 22 13.78 -22.80 4.36
N GLY A 23 12.84 -23.23 3.50
CA GLY A 23 12.26 -22.38 2.44
C GLY A 23 11.01 -21.60 2.84
N VAL A 24 10.31 -22.04 3.90
CA VAL A 24 9.03 -21.42 4.34
C VAL A 24 9.28 -20.13 5.14
N THR A 25 10.35 -20.10 5.94
CA THR A 25 10.69 -18.96 6.80
C THR A 25 11.17 -17.75 6.01
N THR A 26 11.94 -17.95 4.94
CA THR A 26 12.45 -16.88 4.07
C THR A 26 11.35 -16.25 3.22
N SER A 27 10.39 -17.05 2.74
CA SER A 27 9.23 -16.57 1.99
C SER A 27 8.26 -15.79 2.88
N GLU A 28 7.95 -16.30 4.08
CA GLU A 28 7.06 -15.61 5.01
C GLU A 28 7.67 -14.30 5.55
N GLU A 29 8.96 -14.28 5.85
CA GLU A 29 9.67 -13.06 6.25
C GLU A 29 9.67 -12.01 5.13
N ALA A 30 9.89 -12.41 3.88
CA ALA A 30 9.77 -11.51 2.72
C ALA A 30 8.35 -10.93 2.59
N LEU A 31 7.31 -11.73 2.78
CA LEU A 31 5.92 -11.25 2.79
C LEU A 31 5.65 -10.28 3.95
N ARG A 32 6.20 -10.55 5.14
CA ARG A 32 6.11 -9.63 6.29
C ARG A 32 6.84 -8.32 6.03
N ASN A 33 7.99 -8.35 5.34
CA ASN A 33 8.70 -7.15 4.90
C ASN A 33 7.87 -6.33 3.92
N LEU A 34 7.29 -6.96 2.90
CA LEU A 34 6.38 -6.29 1.95
C LEU A 34 5.18 -5.68 2.67
N ARG A 35 4.56 -6.40 3.60
CA ARG A 35 3.48 -5.86 4.44
C ARG A 35 3.93 -4.62 5.19
N ARG A 36 5.09 -4.65 5.86
CA ARG A 36 5.63 -3.49 6.58
C ARG A 36 5.81 -2.29 5.66
N GLN A 37 6.35 -2.50 4.47
CA GLN A 37 6.53 -1.45 3.45
C GLN A 37 5.19 -0.85 3.02
N HIS A 38 4.22 -1.66 2.62
CA HIS A 38 2.89 -1.20 2.21
C HIS A 38 2.16 -0.46 3.33
N LEU A 39 2.24 -0.97 4.56
CA LEU A 39 1.67 -0.31 5.74
C LEU A 39 2.33 1.03 6.03
N ALA A 40 3.65 1.13 5.93
CA ALA A 40 4.38 2.39 6.12
C ALA A 40 3.94 3.44 5.10
N ARG A 41 3.89 3.07 3.82
CA ARG A 41 3.39 3.95 2.75
C ARG A 41 1.95 4.38 2.98
N GLY A 42 1.07 3.43 3.32
CA GLY A 42 -0.33 3.71 3.63
C GLY A 42 -0.50 4.67 4.81
N ARG A 43 0.30 4.48 5.88
CA ARG A 43 0.29 5.37 7.06
C ARG A 43 0.75 6.77 6.71
N SER A 44 1.85 6.91 5.97
CA SER A 44 2.33 8.20 5.46
C SER A 44 1.24 8.93 4.67
N ALA A 45 0.56 8.23 3.75
CA ALA A 45 -0.51 8.81 2.96
C ALA A 45 -1.72 9.24 3.81
N ILE A 46 -2.10 8.47 4.84
CA ILE A 46 -3.17 8.87 5.78
C ILE A 46 -2.75 10.09 6.61
N ASP A 47 -1.52 10.13 7.12
CA ASP A 47 -1.03 11.25 7.91
C ASP A 47 -0.96 12.53 7.09
N ARG A 48 -0.49 12.42 5.84
CA ARG A 48 -0.55 13.50 4.85
C ARG A 48 -2.00 13.94 4.60
N ALA A 49 -2.91 13.02 4.34
CA ALA A 49 -4.31 13.34 4.11
C ALA A 49 -4.94 14.08 5.30
N ARG A 50 -4.62 13.66 6.53
CA ARG A 50 -5.08 14.33 7.76
C ARG A 50 -4.52 15.74 7.90
N ALA A 51 -3.26 15.96 7.58
CA ALA A 51 -2.66 17.29 7.57
C ALA A 51 -3.33 18.22 6.55
N LEU A 52 -3.56 17.72 5.34
CA LEU A 52 -4.28 18.44 4.30
C LEU A 52 -5.75 18.73 4.70
N CYS A 53 -6.42 17.80 5.38
CA CYS A 53 -7.76 18.04 5.92
C CYS A 53 -7.75 19.19 6.92
N ARG A 54 -6.81 19.20 7.88
CA ARG A 54 -6.65 20.29 8.86
C ARG A 54 -6.40 21.62 8.17
N PHE A 55 -5.48 21.65 7.20
CA PHE A 55 -5.20 22.84 6.40
C PHE A 55 -6.45 23.37 5.69
N ALA A 56 -7.26 22.48 5.10
CA ALA A 56 -8.49 22.86 4.38
C ALA A 56 -9.70 23.10 5.30
N GLY A 57 -9.55 23.01 6.62
CA GLY A 57 -10.66 23.15 7.58
C GLY A 57 -11.67 21.99 7.57
N ILE A 58 -11.29 20.82 7.07
CA ILE A 58 -12.10 19.60 7.02
C ILE A 58 -11.84 18.77 8.28
N GLY A 59 -12.87 18.53 9.08
CA GLY A 59 -12.79 17.73 10.30
C GLY A 59 -13.32 16.30 10.12
N GLU A 60 -13.10 15.47 11.13
CA GLU A 60 -13.59 14.08 11.12
C GLU A 60 -15.13 14.02 11.12
N GLN A 61 -15.79 15.01 11.74
CA GLN A 61 -17.24 15.13 11.78
C GLN A 61 -17.90 15.35 10.41
N ASP A 62 -17.11 15.76 9.40
CA ASP A 62 -17.60 15.96 8.04
C ASP A 62 -17.83 14.63 7.32
N ALA A 63 -17.27 13.53 7.83
CA ALA A 63 -17.45 12.22 7.21
C ALA A 63 -18.91 11.73 7.33
N ARG A 64 -19.53 11.47 6.18
CA ARG A 64 -20.92 10.99 6.06
C ARG A 64 -21.01 9.58 5.46
N PRO A 65 -22.05 8.79 5.78
CA PRO A 65 -22.34 7.53 5.11
C PRO A 65 -22.55 7.68 3.60
N VAL A 66 -23.22 8.77 3.18
CA VAL A 66 -23.42 9.14 1.78
C VAL A 66 -22.88 10.55 1.58
N PRO A 67 -21.62 10.71 1.12
CA PRO A 67 -21.01 12.02 0.98
C PRO A 67 -21.46 12.71 -0.32
N THR A 68 -22.06 13.89 -0.21
CA THR A 68 -22.63 14.64 -1.33
C THR A 68 -21.81 15.85 -1.73
N ASP A 69 -20.99 16.39 -0.83
CA ASP A 69 -20.14 17.56 -1.02
C ASP A 69 -18.63 17.20 -0.95
N PRO A 70 -17.72 18.09 -1.42
CA PRO A 70 -16.29 17.81 -1.42
C PRO A 70 -15.67 17.52 -0.03
N ALA A 71 -16.10 18.22 1.02
CA ALA A 71 -15.56 18.03 2.36
C ALA A 71 -15.98 16.68 2.94
N SER A 72 -17.27 16.31 2.81
CA SER A 72 -17.73 15.00 3.25
C SER A 72 -17.12 13.84 2.46
N LYS A 73 -16.85 14.03 1.16
CA LYS A 73 -16.11 13.04 0.34
C LYS A 73 -14.69 12.86 0.84
N ALA A 74 -13.96 13.95 1.08
CA ALA A 74 -12.59 13.91 1.59
C ALA A 74 -12.52 13.23 2.97
N ALA A 75 -13.33 13.69 3.93
CA ALA A 75 -13.36 13.14 5.28
C ALA A 75 -13.75 11.65 5.30
N THR A 76 -14.76 11.25 4.53
CA THR A 76 -15.16 9.84 4.42
C THR A 76 -14.08 8.97 3.77
N ALA A 77 -13.42 9.45 2.71
CA ALA A 77 -12.34 8.70 2.06
C ALA A 77 -11.17 8.43 3.02
N VAL A 78 -10.76 9.45 3.79
CA VAL A 78 -9.69 9.29 4.81
C VAL A 78 -10.13 8.31 5.89
N ARG A 79 -11.35 8.44 6.42
CA ARG A 79 -11.86 7.55 7.48
C ARG A 79 -11.89 6.09 7.03
N LEU A 80 -12.47 5.80 5.86
CA LEU A 80 -12.57 4.44 5.35
C LEU A 80 -11.20 3.84 5.07
N SER A 81 -10.27 4.63 4.49
CA SER A 81 -8.92 4.16 4.18
C SER A 81 -8.11 3.88 5.43
N ALA A 82 -8.20 4.74 6.46
CA ALA A 82 -7.56 4.53 7.75
C ALA A 82 -8.10 3.28 8.47
N GLN A 83 -9.42 3.06 8.43
CA GLN A 83 -10.04 1.87 9.00
C GLN A 83 -9.63 0.59 8.28
N ALA A 84 -9.58 0.61 6.94
CA ALA A 84 -9.11 -0.52 6.15
C ALA A 84 -7.65 -0.86 6.47
N LEU A 85 -6.78 0.17 6.54
CA LEU A 85 -5.36 -0.01 6.84
C LEU A 85 -5.12 -0.57 8.26
N ALA A 86 -5.91 -0.16 9.25
CA ALA A 86 -5.82 -0.68 10.61
C ALA A 86 -6.10 -2.19 10.69
N ARG A 87 -6.98 -2.72 9.84
CA ARG A 87 -7.36 -4.14 9.81
C ARG A 87 -6.34 -5.05 9.12
N VAL A 88 -5.40 -4.49 8.36
CA VAL A 88 -4.39 -5.28 7.61
C VAL A 88 -3.53 -6.14 8.54
N ALA A 89 -3.24 -5.67 9.75
CA ALA A 89 -2.42 -6.41 10.71
C ALA A 89 -3.08 -7.73 11.18
N GLU A 90 -4.41 -7.81 11.11
CA GLU A 90 -5.22 -8.96 11.54
C GLU A 90 -5.49 -9.94 10.39
N ALA A 91 -5.23 -9.53 9.14
CA ALA A 91 -5.49 -10.32 7.95
C ALA A 91 -4.33 -11.28 7.61
N PRO A 92 -4.61 -12.42 6.93
CA PRO A 92 -3.56 -13.25 6.33
C PRO A 92 -2.61 -12.44 5.45
N LEU A 93 -1.35 -12.87 5.32
CA LEU A 93 -0.35 -12.22 4.47
C LEU A 93 -0.80 -12.26 3.00
N ASP A 94 -1.12 -11.09 2.44
CA ASP A 94 -1.48 -10.91 1.04
C ASP A 94 -0.91 -9.58 0.54
N PRO A 95 0.23 -9.59 -0.17
CA PRO A 95 0.85 -8.38 -0.69
C PRO A 95 -0.06 -7.58 -1.62
N ALA A 96 -0.95 -8.23 -2.36
CA ALA A 96 -1.86 -7.54 -3.26
C ALA A 96 -2.94 -6.79 -2.47
N ALA A 97 -3.50 -7.42 -1.43
CA ALA A 97 -4.45 -6.75 -0.53
C ALA A 97 -3.78 -5.61 0.25
N ASP A 98 -2.58 -5.84 0.78
CA ASP A 98 -1.80 -4.83 1.52
C ASP A 98 -1.49 -3.62 0.62
N ALA A 99 -1.03 -3.85 -0.61
CA ALA A 99 -0.76 -2.79 -1.60
C ALA A 99 -2.03 -2.03 -2.01
N ARG A 100 -3.17 -2.71 -2.15
CA ARG A 100 -4.46 -2.04 -2.42
C ARG A 100 -4.89 -1.15 -1.26
N CYS A 101 -4.63 -1.54 -0.01
CA CYS A 101 -4.87 -0.68 1.16
C CYS A 101 -4.01 0.58 1.11
N ALA A 102 -2.71 0.44 0.80
CA ALA A 102 -1.81 1.58 0.62
C ALA A 102 -2.27 2.51 -0.52
N ARG A 103 -2.68 1.93 -1.66
CA ARG A 103 -3.27 2.68 -2.79
C ARG A 103 -4.52 3.45 -2.39
N ASN A 104 -5.44 2.84 -1.65
CA ASN A 104 -6.66 3.51 -1.20
C ASN A 104 -6.34 4.72 -0.31
N ALA A 105 -5.35 4.59 0.58
CA ALA A 105 -4.85 5.71 1.38
C ALA A 105 -4.26 6.84 0.51
N ALA A 106 -3.43 6.50 -0.49
CA ALA A 106 -2.87 7.48 -1.42
C ALA A 106 -3.94 8.16 -2.28
N ALA A 107 -4.97 7.43 -2.71
CA ALA A 107 -6.11 7.97 -3.43
C ALA A 107 -6.95 8.91 -2.55
N ALA A 108 -7.19 8.55 -1.28
CA ALA A 108 -7.82 9.46 -0.32
C ALA A 108 -7.02 10.75 -0.17
N ALA A 109 -5.70 10.65 0.00
CA ALA A 109 -4.82 11.82 0.08
C ALA A 109 -4.89 12.73 -1.17
N ALA A 110 -5.01 12.14 -2.37
CA ALA A 110 -5.20 12.91 -3.60
C ALA A 110 -6.56 13.64 -3.64
N VAL A 111 -7.64 13.01 -3.15
CA VAL A 111 -8.95 13.66 -3.01
C VAL A 111 -8.87 14.85 -2.05
N VAL A 112 -8.20 14.70 -0.90
CA VAL A 112 -8.02 15.83 0.04
C VAL A 112 -7.14 16.91 -0.57
N ALA A 113 -6.13 16.55 -1.37
CA ALA A 113 -5.28 17.53 -2.05
C ALA A 113 -6.05 18.42 -3.02
N THR A 114 -7.14 17.95 -3.63
CA THR A 114 -8.05 18.81 -4.40
C THR A 114 -8.70 19.88 -3.52
N ALA A 115 -9.16 19.50 -2.33
CA ALA A 115 -9.78 20.46 -1.40
C ALA A 115 -8.75 21.44 -0.81
N ALA A 116 -7.55 20.97 -0.49
CA ALA A 116 -6.45 21.82 -0.03
C ALA A 116 -6.00 22.82 -1.09
N GLN A 117 -5.88 22.41 -2.35
CA GLN A 117 -5.57 23.31 -3.47
C GLN A 117 -6.67 24.35 -3.66
N ALA A 118 -7.95 23.94 -3.63
CA ALA A 118 -9.08 24.86 -3.73
C ALA A 118 -9.11 25.87 -2.57
N HIS A 119 -8.72 25.46 -1.36
CA HIS A 119 -8.60 26.33 -0.19
C HIS A 119 -7.43 27.32 -0.32
N ALA A 120 -6.27 26.86 -0.79
CA ALA A 120 -5.07 27.68 -0.94
C ALA A 120 -5.19 28.74 -2.06
N GLY A 121 -6.03 28.49 -3.06
CA GLY A 121 -6.12 29.32 -4.27
C GLY A 121 -5.01 29.00 -5.27
N ALA A 122 -4.95 29.77 -6.36
CA ALA A 122 -3.98 29.55 -7.44
C ALA A 122 -2.54 29.84 -6.98
N GLY A 123 -1.60 28.98 -7.37
CA GLY A 123 -0.19 29.19 -7.11
C GLY A 123 0.66 27.96 -7.40
N GLU A 124 1.94 28.20 -7.73
CA GLU A 124 2.88 27.13 -8.14
C GLU A 124 3.05 26.06 -7.05
N LEU A 125 3.14 26.46 -5.77
CA LEU A 125 3.32 25.54 -4.65
C LEU A 125 2.07 24.67 -4.41
N PRO A 126 0.84 25.22 -4.31
CA PRO A 126 -0.39 24.44 -4.31
C PRO A 126 -0.52 23.47 -5.50
N ASP A 127 -0.22 23.92 -6.71
CA ASP A 127 -0.33 23.12 -7.92
C ASP A 127 0.68 21.96 -7.92
N ALA A 128 1.93 22.23 -7.52
CA ALA A 128 2.96 21.22 -7.40
C ALA A 128 2.62 20.15 -6.34
N ALA A 129 2.10 20.59 -5.18
CA ALA A 129 1.69 19.69 -4.10
C ALA A 129 0.49 18.82 -4.48
N HIS A 130 -0.51 19.39 -5.17
CA HIS A 130 -1.62 18.64 -5.73
C HIS A 130 -1.14 17.60 -6.75
N ALA A 131 -0.31 18.01 -7.72
CA ALA A 131 0.23 17.12 -8.74
C ALA A 131 1.07 15.98 -8.14
N ALA A 132 1.86 16.26 -7.09
CA ALA A 132 2.62 15.25 -6.37
C ALA A 132 1.71 14.22 -5.67
N ALA A 133 0.61 14.67 -5.05
CA ALA A 133 -0.37 13.78 -4.43
C ALA A 133 -1.03 12.85 -5.47
N VAL A 134 -1.38 13.37 -6.65
CA VAL A 134 -1.92 12.56 -7.76
C VAL A 134 -0.89 11.53 -8.24
N ARG A 135 0.38 11.93 -8.41
CA ARG A 135 1.45 11.00 -8.80
C ARG A 135 1.64 9.86 -7.79
N ALA A 136 1.62 10.17 -6.49
CA ALA A 136 1.71 9.14 -5.44
C ALA A 136 0.54 8.13 -5.50
N SER A 137 -0.68 8.61 -5.77
CA SER A 137 -1.86 7.77 -5.99
C SER A 137 -1.71 6.85 -7.20
N LEU A 138 -1.24 7.39 -8.33
CA LEU A 138 -1.03 6.62 -9.56
C LEU A 138 0.07 5.56 -9.40
N ALA A 139 1.22 5.92 -8.83
CA ALA A 139 2.32 4.99 -8.57
C ALA A 139 1.89 3.85 -7.63
N SER A 140 1.14 4.18 -6.57
CA SER A 140 0.56 3.15 -5.68
C SER A 140 -0.45 2.27 -6.40
N GLY A 141 -1.20 2.83 -7.36
CA GLY A 141 -2.11 2.08 -8.23
C GLY A 141 -1.40 1.08 -9.13
N GLN A 142 -0.26 1.46 -9.69
CA GLN A 142 0.59 0.58 -10.50
C GLN A 142 1.18 -0.56 -9.66
N ALA A 143 1.72 -0.25 -8.47
CA ALA A 143 2.24 -1.24 -7.54
C ALA A 143 1.19 -2.27 -7.08
N ALA A 144 -0.05 -1.82 -6.86
CA ALA A 144 -1.17 -2.69 -6.46
C ALA A 144 -1.89 -3.39 -7.63
N GLY A 145 -1.61 -2.97 -8.87
CA GLY A 145 -2.28 -3.43 -10.08
C GLY A 145 -1.94 -4.87 -10.47
N GLN A 146 -2.60 -5.38 -11.52
CA GLN A 146 -2.48 -6.78 -11.96
C GLN A 146 -1.05 -7.22 -12.31
N VAL A 147 -0.20 -6.28 -12.75
CA VAL A 147 1.20 -6.56 -13.08
C VAL A 147 2.06 -6.68 -11.82
N GLY A 148 1.88 -5.78 -10.85
CA GLY A 148 2.72 -5.73 -9.65
C GLY A 148 2.26 -6.67 -8.53
N LEU A 149 0.94 -6.85 -8.36
CA LEU A 149 0.30 -7.61 -7.26
C LEU A 149 0.92 -7.33 -5.88
N GLY A 150 1.43 -6.12 -5.66
CA GLY A 150 2.13 -5.71 -4.44
C GLY A 150 3.49 -6.38 -4.20
N ARG A 151 4.03 -7.13 -5.17
CA ARG A 151 5.30 -7.88 -5.05
C ARG A 151 6.44 -7.29 -5.87
N ASP A 152 6.14 -6.56 -6.94
CA ASP A 152 7.18 -5.97 -7.80
C ASP A 152 7.98 -4.89 -7.03
N GLU A 153 9.27 -5.13 -6.88
CA GLU A 153 10.16 -4.28 -6.09
C GLU A 153 10.34 -2.89 -6.71
N ALA A 154 10.45 -2.80 -8.03
CA ALA A 154 10.67 -1.53 -8.72
C ALA A 154 9.43 -0.64 -8.63
N LEU A 155 8.24 -1.21 -8.85
CA LEU A 155 6.96 -0.51 -8.69
C LEU A 155 6.73 -0.09 -7.24
N ASN A 156 7.10 -0.93 -6.27
CA ASN A 156 7.00 -0.59 -4.85
C ASN A 156 7.93 0.57 -4.47
N ARG A 157 9.18 0.56 -4.95
CA ARG A 157 10.14 1.66 -4.73
C ARG A 157 9.65 2.97 -5.35
N ALA A 158 9.15 2.93 -6.59
CA ALA A 158 8.59 4.10 -7.25
C ALA A 158 7.39 4.68 -6.49
N ALA A 159 6.54 3.83 -5.90
CA ALA A 159 5.43 4.26 -5.07
C ALA A 159 5.89 4.90 -3.75
N ASP A 160 6.96 4.39 -3.13
CA ASP A 160 7.56 4.99 -1.92
C ASP A 160 8.19 6.36 -2.21
N GLU A 161 8.95 6.47 -3.30
CA GLU A 161 9.57 7.72 -3.75
C GLU A 161 8.50 8.78 -4.09
N ALA A 162 7.43 8.37 -4.77
CA ALA A 162 6.32 9.27 -5.09
C ALA A 162 5.58 9.75 -3.83
N GLU A 163 5.39 8.89 -2.83
CA GLU A 163 4.81 9.30 -1.53
C GLU A 163 5.75 10.27 -0.79
N ALA A 164 7.06 10.01 -0.75
CA ALA A 164 8.02 10.92 -0.14
C ALA A 164 8.03 12.29 -0.83
N ALA A 165 7.96 12.33 -2.16
CA ALA A 165 7.85 13.57 -2.93
C ALA A 165 6.54 14.32 -2.64
N ALA A 166 5.42 13.59 -2.47
CA ALA A 166 4.13 14.20 -2.11
C ALA A 166 4.15 14.80 -0.70
N VAL A 167 4.81 14.15 0.26
CA VAL A 167 5.02 14.70 1.61
C VAL A 167 5.88 15.96 1.55
N ALA A 168 6.99 15.94 0.81
CA ALA A 168 7.86 17.10 0.66
C ALA A 168 7.14 18.29 0.02
N ALA A 169 6.36 18.05 -1.04
CA ALA A 169 5.60 19.10 -1.71
C ALA A 169 4.50 19.68 -0.82
N ALA A 170 3.78 18.84 -0.06
CA ALA A 170 2.79 19.31 0.91
C ALA A 170 3.41 20.18 2.01
N LYS A 171 4.60 19.83 2.50
CA LYS A 171 5.36 20.66 3.46
C LYS A 171 5.77 22.00 2.83
N ALA A 172 6.31 21.98 1.61
CA ALA A 172 6.71 23.19 0.90
C ALA A 172 5.52 24.14 0.64
N ALA A 173 4.33 23.60 0.39
CA ALA A 173 3.10 24.36 0.24
C ALA A 173 2.47 24.83 1.57
N GLY A 174 3.06 24.49 2.72
CA GLY A 174 2.54 24.86 4.05
C GLY A 174 1.30 24.06 4.48
N TRP A 175 0.99 22.96 3.82
CA TRP A 175 -0.19 22.12 4.12
C TRP A 175 0.03 21.12 5.26
N TRP A 176 1.25 21.09 5.81
CA TRP A 176 1.67 20.14 6.83
C TRP A 176 1.62 20.78 8.22
N VAL A 177 0.40 20.97 8.74
CA VAL A 177 0.09 21.50 10.07
C VAL A 177 -0.33 20.43 11.06
#